data_AF-A0A4Z0H756-F1
#
_entry.id   AF-A0A4Z0H756-F1
#
_cell.length_a   1.000
_cell.length_b   1.000
_cell.length_c   1.000
_cell.angle_alpha   90.00
_cell.angle_beta   90.00
_cell.angle_gamma   90.00
#
_symmetry.space_group_name_H-M   'P 1'
#
loop_
_entity.id
_entity.type
_entity.pdbx_description
1 polymer ?
#
loop_
_entity_poly.entity_id
_entity_poly.type
_entity_poly.pdbx_seq_one_letter_code
_entity_poly.pdbx_strand_id
1 'polypeptide(L)' 'MLASGIGVLIVVSITLALSYYTFRNGFYKWMVLVGIVHISTSPLLTISVGSLILGLGIIQVYVGFLNTKKRMKVMRQL' A
#
# COMPACT_ATOMS: atom_id res chain seq x y z
N MET A 1 26.60 2.75 -8.51
CA MET A 1 25.82 2.34 -7.32
C MET A 1 24.97 3.48 -6.70
N LEU A 2 24.54 4.50 -7.47
CA LEU A 2 23.73 5.63 -6.95
C LEU A 2 22.31 5.75 -7.55
N ALA A 3 21.98 4.94 -8.56
CA ALA A 3 20.69 5.00 -9.25
C ALA A 3 19.53 4.30 -8.50
N SER A 4 19.81 3.52 -7.47
CA SER A 4 18.81 2.70 -6.78
C SER A 4 17.95 3.46 -5.77
N GLY A 5 18.42 4.56 -5.17
CA GLY A 5 17.67 5.30 -4.15
C GLY A 5 16.53 6.17 -4.71
N ILE A 6 16.78 6.84 -5.84
CA ILE A 6 15.82 7.76 -6.46
C ILE A 6 14.66 6.98 -7.08
N GLY A 7 14.94 5.86 -7.77
CA GLY A 7 13.91 5.01 -8.35
C GLY A 7 12.92 4.50 -7.29
N VAL A 8 13.43 4.18 -6.10
CA VAL A 8 12.61 3.70 -4.98
C VAL A 8 11.73 4.79 -4.40
N LEU A 9 12.26 6.00 -4.22
CA LEU A 9 11.47 7.14 -3.77
C LEU A 9 10.35 7.48 -4.75
N ILE A 10 10.61 7.38 -6.05
CA ILE A 10 9.60 7.57 -7.10
C ILE A 10 8.53 6.48 -7.02
N VAL A 11 8.93 5.21 -6.91
CA VAL A 11 7.99 4.09 -6.78
C VAL A 11 7.11 4.27 -5.55
N VAL A 12 7.70 4.54 -4.38
CA VAL A 12 6.99 4.78 -3.12
C VAL A 12 6.03 5.97 -3.22
N SER A 13 6.44 7.06 -3.85
CA SER A 13 5.57 8.24 -4.03
C SER A 13 4.37 7.94 -4.94
N ILE A 14 4.59 7.19 -6.01
CA ILE A 14 3.53 6.76 -6.93
C ILE A 14 2.55 5.80 -6.24
N THR A 15 3.05 4.79 -5.53
CA THR A 15 2.19 3.85 -4.80
C THR A 15 1.48 4.52 -3.64
N LEU A 16 2.06 5.55 -3.00
CA LEU A 16 1.39 6.33 -1.97
C LEU A 16 0.26 7.18 -2.57
N ALA A 17 0.50 7.85 -3.70
CA ALA A 17 -0.53 8.59 -4.43
C ALA A 17 -1.66 7.67 -4.92
N LEU A 18 -1.31 6.48 -5.43
CA LEU A 18 -2.28 5.47 -5.86
C LEU A 18 -3.08 4.90 -4.67
N SER A 19 -2.43 4.73 -3.51
CA SER A 19 -3.09 4.30 -2.28
C SER A 19 -4.08 5.36 -1.79
N TYR A 20 -3.72 6.64 -1.86
CA TYR A 20 -4.63 7.73 -1.55
C TYR A 20 -5.82 7.81 -2.53
N TYR A 21 -5.55 7.66 -3.84
CA TYR A 21 -6.60 7.65 -4.87
C TYR A 21 -7.57 6.48 -4.70
N THR A 22 -7.05 5.28 -4.43
CA THR A 22 -7.87 4.08 -4.19
C THR A 22 -8.65 4.17 -2.89
N PHE A 23 -8.10 4.80 -1.85
CA PHE A 23 -8.82 5.11 -0.63
C PHE A 23 -9.99 6.08 -0.89
N ARG A 24 -9.74 7.19 -1.62
CA ARG A 24 -10.76 8.20 -1.93
C ARG A 24 -11.90 7.66 -2.79
N ASN A 25 -11.59 6.80 -3.77
CA ASN A 25 -12.59 6.20 -4.66
C ASN A 25 -13.24 4.92 -4.10
N GLY A 26 -12.88 4.52 -2.88
CA GLY A 26 -13.42 3.33 -2.21
C GLY A 26 -12.94 1.99 -2.79
N PHE A 27 -11.93 1.99 -3.64
CA PHE A 27 -11.32 0.80 -4.24
C PHE A 27 -10.38 0.09 -3.26
N TYR A 28 -10.87 -0.25 -2.07
CA TYR A 28 -10.09 -0.79 -0.96
C TYR A 28 -9.39 -2.12 -1.26
N LYS A 29 -9.90 -2.92 -2.21
CA LYS A 29 -9.23 -4.13 -2.72
C LYS A 29 -7.87 -3.82 -3.38
N TRP A 30 -7.80 -2.72 -4.13
CA TRP A 30 -6.56 -2.27 -4.76
C TRP A 30 -5.55 -1.74 -3.74
N MET A 31 -6.04 -1.12 -2.66
CA MET A 31 -5.21 -0.67 -1.56
C MET A 31 -4.51 -1.84 -0.84
N VAL A 32 -5.18 -2.99 -0.71
CA VAL A 32 -4.58 -4.23 -0.17
C VAL A 32 -3.49 -4.76 -1.09
N LEU A 33 -3.75 -4.82 -2.40
CA LEU A 33 -2.75 -5.27 -3.38
C LEU A 33 -1.49 -4.40 -3.36
N VAL A 34 -1.65 -3.07 -3.30
CA VAL A 34 -0.52 -2.13 -3.20
C VAL A 34 0.26 -2.35 -1.90
N GLY A 35 -0.41 -2.58 -0.77
CA GLY A 35 0.26 -2.86 0.50
C GLY A 35 1.05 -4.18 0.47
N ILE A 36 0.54 -5.22 -0.19
CA ILE A 36 1.27 -6.49 -0.39
C ILE A 36 2.52 -6.26 -1.24
N VAL A 37 2.42 -5.47 -2.31
CA VAL A 37 3.56 -5.13 -3.16
C VAL A 37 4.64 -4.40 -2.34
N HIS A 38 4.26 -3.46 -1.47
CA HIS A 38 5.19 -2.80 -0.56
C HIS A 38 5.86 -3.76 0.43
N ILE A 39 5.12 -4.69 1.02
CA ILE A 39 5.70 -5.70 1.92
C ILE A 39 6.72 -6.56 1.17
N SER A 40 6.38 -7.03 -0.04
CA SER A 40 7.25 -7.89 -0.85
C SER A 40 8.49 -7.16 -1.40
N THR A 41 8.40 -5.85 -1.64
CA THR A 41 9.53 -5.04 -2.11
C THR A 41 10.40 -4.50 -0.98
N SER A 42 9.88 -4.46 0.26
CA SER A 42 10.62 -3.99 1.43
C SER A 42 11.98 -4.67 1.69
N PRO A 43 12.18 -6.00 1.47
CA PRO A 43 13.47 -6.66 1.71
C PRO A 43 14.53 -6.30 0.68
N LEU A 44 14.12 -5.79 -0.49
CA LEU A 44 15.03 -5.27 -1.51
C LEU A 44 15.57 -3.88 -1.14
N LEU A 45 14.99 -3.25 -0.12
CA LEU A 45 15.23 -1.86 0.29
C LEU A 45 15.79 -1.75 1.73
N THR A 46 16.22 -2.89 2.28
CA THR A 46 16.64 -3.11 3.68
C THR A 46 17.76 -2.19 4.14
N ILE A 47 18.56 -1.64 3.23
CA ILE A 47 19.74 -0.82 3.55
C ILE A 47 19.35 0.59 4.03
N SER A 48 18.13 1.09 3.75
CA SER A 48 17.78 2.48 4.07
C SER A 48 16.32 2.75 4.45
N VAL A 49 15.34 2.25 3.68
CA VAL A 49 13.92 2.63 3.85
C VAL A 49 12.98 1.41 3.97
N GLY A 50 13.53 0.20 3.93
CA GLY A 50 12.77 -1.05 3.95
C GLY A 50 11.81 -1.16 5.12
N SER A 51 12.23 -0.80 6.34
CA SER A 51 11.39 -0.86 7.55
C SER A 51 10.18 0.07 7.51
N LEU A 52 10.34 1.26 6.93
CA LEU A 52 9.25 2.23 6.77
C LEU A 52 8.24 1.77 5.71
N ILE A 53 8.74 1.23 4.59
CA ILE A 53 7.90 0.71 3.51
C ILE A 53 7.15 -0.55 3.96
N LEU A 54 7.80 -1.41 4.75
CA LEU A 54 7.17 -2.56 5.38
C LEU A 54 6.02 -2.12 6.29
N GLY A 55 6.27 -1.14 7.17
CA GLY A 55 5.23 -0.57 8.05
C GLY A 55 4.06 0.02 7.27
N LEU A 56 4.33 0.80 6.22
CA LEU A 56 3.30 1.35 5.35
C LEU A 56 2.49 0.26 4.64
N GLY A 57 3.16 -0.78 4.12
CA GLY A 57 2.50 -1.90 3.48
C GLY A 57 1.55 -2.65 4.43
N ILE A 58 1.98 -2.90 5.67
CA ILE A 58 1.15 -3.55 6.70
C ILE A 58 -0.09 -2.69 7.01
N ILE A 59 0.08 -1.38 7.17
CA ILE A 59 -1.02 -0.44 7.44
C ILE A 59 -2.01 -0.42 6.25
N GLN A 60 -1.51 -0.37 5.03
CA GLN A 60 -2.34 -0.39 3.81
C GLN A 60 -3.14 -1.68 3.67
N VAL A 61 -2.53 -2.83 3.96
CA VAL A 61 -3.22 -4.12 3.98
C VAL A 61 -4.30 -4.15 5.07
N TYR A 62 -3.97 -3.70 6.29
CA TYR A 62 -4.89 -3.72 7.41
C TYR A 62 -6.13 -2.82 7.17
N VAL A 63 -5.90 -1.56 6.80
CA VAL A 63 -6.98 -0.60 6.52
C VAL A 63 -7.78 -1.02 5.30
N GLY A 64 -7.12 -1.52 4.24
CA GLY A 64 -7.77 -1.99 3.04
C GLY A 64 -8.68 -3.19 3.31
N PHE A 65 -8.24 -4.14 4.15
CA PHE A 65 -9.03 -5.31 4.51
C PHE A 65 -10.23 -4.94 5.40
N LEU A 66 -10.04 -4.06 6.39
CA LEU A 66 -11.13 -3.56 7.24
C LEU A 66 -12.21 -2.82 6.43
N ASN A 67 -11.81 -1.90 5.54
CA ASN A 67 -12.76 -1.16 4.73
C ASN A 67 -13.42 -2.02 3.65
N THR A 68 -12.72 -3.01 3.09
CA THR A 68 -13.32 -3.99 2.17
C THR A 68 -14.40 -4.80 2.89
N LYS A 69 -14.12 -5.30 4.11
CA LYS A 69 -15.09 -6.02 4.93
C LYS A 69 -16.30 -5.15 5.31
N LYS A 70 -16.08 -3.90 5.75
CA LYS A 70 -17.16 -2.96 6.07
C LYS A 70 -18.04 -2.67 4.85
N ARG A 71 -17.45 -2.41 3.67
CA ARG A 71 -18.19 -2.12 2.44
C ARG A 71 -19.02 -3.32 1.95
N MET A 72 -18.49 -4.54 2.07
CA MET A 72 -19.26 -5.76 1.77
C MET A 72 -20.40 -5.99 2.77
N LYS A 73 -20.22 -5.62 4.04
CA LYS A 73 -21.28 -5.73 5.05
C LYS A 73 -22.42 -4.75 4.78
N VAL A 74 -22.10 -3.50 4.41
CA VAL A 74 -23.09 -2.48 4.00
C VAL A 74 -23.85 -2.90 2.74
N MET A 75 -23.18 -3.43 1.73
CA MET A 75 -23.84 -3.95 0.51
C MET A 75 -24.71 -5.18 0.74
N ARG A 76 -24.50 -5.94 1.82
CA ARG A 76 -25.36 -7.08 2.21
C ARG A 76 -26.60 -6.66 3.02
N GLN A 77 -26.67 -5.41 3.46
CA GLN A 77 -27.79 -4.86 4.24
C GLN A 77 -28.72 -3.96 3.42
N LEU A 78 -28.40 -3.77 2.13
CA LEU A 78 -29.27 -3.21 1.09
C LEU A 78 -29.88 -4.36 0.29
#